data_AF-A0A6L9EEN6-F1
#
_entry.id   AF-A0A6L9EEN6-F1
#
_cell.length_a   1.000
_cell.length_b   1.000
_cell.length_c   1.000
_cell.angle_alpha   90.00
_cell.angle_beta   90.00
_cell.angle_gamma   90.00
#
_symmetry.space_group_name_H-M   'P 1'
#
loop_
_entity.id
_entity.type
_entity.pdbx_description
1 polymer ?
#
loop_
_entity_poly.entity_id
_entity_poly.type
_entity_poly.pdbx_seq_one_letter_code
_entity_poly.pdbx_strand_id
1 'polypeptide(L)'
;MNKTLFAFIGVVLLALLSCETRSNTEVSVNEWILVYRNDRNGNALYGDKQKLIDAVRNGLPIRVGFGGRGRKDSTRSVEHLTEAKFLTITNNREVFAQVPQILGQLPFLADDSLKIQFRPENKWVKICGTNGYSTGLMVDFINDSLVSPGVDGRAGTSWFVQIENIDKITTADPLWD
;
A
#
# COMPACT_ATOMS: atom_id res chain seq x y z
N MET A 1 71.63 5.88 -3.35
CA MET A 1 70.16 5.81 -3.35
C MET A 1 69.71 5.40 -1.95
N ASN A 2 68.93 6.24 -1.26
CA ASN A 2 68.74 6.14 0.19
C ASN A 2 67.64 5.11 0.54
N LYS A 3 68.02 3.98 1.15
CA LYS A 3 67.10 2.86 1.47
C LYS A 3 65.94 3.28 2.38
N THR A 4 66.14 4.32 3.18
CA THR A 4 65.12 4.92 4.05
C THR A 4 64.03 5.67 3.27
N LEU A 5 64.35 6.27 2.12
CA LEU A 5 63.38 6.98 1.28
C LEU A 5 62.41 6.00 0.60
N PHE A 6 62.90 4.84 0.15
CA PHE A 6 62.06 3.79 -0.43
C PHE A 6 61.14 3.13 0.60
N ALA A 7 61.64 2.93 1.83
CA ALA A 7 60.80 2.43 2.92
C ALA A 7 59.67 3.40 3.27
N PHE A 8 59.94 4.72 3.29
CA PHE A 8 58.93 5.73 3.58
C PHE A 8 57.86 5.81 2.48
N ILE A 9 58.26 5.76 1.20
CA ILE A 9 57.34 5.75 0.06
C ILE A 9 56.49 4.48 0.07
N GLY A 10 57.06 3.32 0.42
CA GLY A 10 56.34 2.06 0.54
C GLY A 10 55.25 2.08 1.62
N VAL A 11 55.53 2.68 2.78
CA VAL A 11 54.56 2.80 3.88
C VAL A 11 53.41 3.76 3.53
N VAL A 12 53.70 4.86 2.81
CA VAL A 12 52.67 5.81 2.35
C VAL A 12 51.76 5.18 1.29
N LEU A 13 52.31 4.40 0.35
CA LEU A 13 51.52 3.67 -0.64
C LEU A 13 50.60 2.60 -0.02
N LEU A 14 51.06 1.90 1.03
CA LEU A 14 50.26 0.93 1.78
C LEU A 14 49.13 1.59 2.60
N ALA A 15 49.37 2.80 3.14
CA ALA A 15 48.34 3.57 3.84
C ALA A 15 47.24 4.08 2.90
N LEU A 16 47.57 4.41 1.65
CA LEU A 16 46.60 4.87 0.64
C LEU A 16 45.76 3.72 0.05
N LEU A 17 46.27 2.48 0.05
CA LEU A 17 45.53 1.28 -0.37
C LEU A 17 44.56 0.76 0.70
N SER A 18 44.67 1.22 1.96
CA SER A 18 43.80 0.79 3.06
C SER A 18 42.52 1.63 3.20
N CYS A 19 42.34 2.66 2.37
CA CYS A 19 41.06 3.35 2.20
C CYS A 19 40.21 2.63 1.15
N GLU A 20 39.93 1.35 1.33
CA GLU A 20 38.73 0.79 0.72
C GLU A 20 37.54 1.32 1.51
N THR A 21 36.84 2.27 0.89
CA THR A 21 35.51 2.69 1.31
C THR A 21 34.67 1.42 1.44
N ARG A 22 34.36 1.01 2.67
CA ARG A 22 33.31 0.02 2.91
C ARG A 22 32.07 0.58 2.23
N SER A 23 31.74 0.02 1.08
CA SER A 23 30.40 0.09 0.52
C SER A 23 29.50 -0.37 1.66
N ASN A 24 28.81 0.57 2.31
CA ASN A 24 27.65 0.23 3.10
C ASN A 24 26.77 -0.51 2.10
N THR A 25 26.68 -1.84 2.27
CA THR A 25 25.64 -2.60 1.59
C THR A 25 24.36 -1.95 2.06
N GLU A 26 23.76 -1.11 1.20
CA GLU A 26 22.41 -0.63 1.42
C GLU A 26 21.58 -1.90 1.52
N VAL A 27 21.26 -2.29 2.76
CA VAL A 27 20.26 -3.31 3.01
C VAL A 27 19.01 -2.73 2.37
N SER A 28 18.63 -3.28 1.22
CA SER A 28 17.45 -2.81 0.52
C SER A 28 16.24 -3.14 1.40
N VAL A 29 15.77 -2.13 2.11
CA VAL A 29 14.61 -2.28 2.97
C VAL A 29 13.41 -2.29 2.04
N ASN A 30 12.67 -3.39 2.02
CA ASN A 30 11.38 -3.46 1.32
C ASN A 30 10.38 -2.54 2.04
N GLU A 31 10.20 -1.33 1.52
CA GLU A 31 9.30 -0.31 2.06
C GLU A 31 7.93 -0.36 1.40
N TRP A 32 6.92 0.18 2.09
CA TRP A 32 5.60 0.37 1.51
C TRP A 32 5.53 1.70 0.78
N ILE A 33 5.59 1.66 -0.55
CA ILE A 33 5.62 2.84 -1.40
C ILE A 33 4.23 3.08 -1.99
N LEU A 34 3.71 4.31 -1.88
CA LEU A 34 2.49 4.71 -2.61
C LEU A 34 2.81 4.72 -4.10
N VAL A 35 2.16 3.88 -4.90
CA VAL A 35 2.40 3.81 -6.35
C VAL A 35 1.28 4.41 -7.17
N TYR A 36 0.08 4.46 -6.61
CA TYR A 36 -1.09 4.99 -7.29
C TYR A 36 -2.12 5.50 -6.28
N ARG A 37 -2.81 6.58 -6.61
CA ARG A 37 -4.00 7.05 -5.88
C ARG A 37 -5.04 7.51 -6.86
N ASN A 38 -6.29 7.07 -6.67
CA ASN A 38 -7.43 7.55 -7.43
C ASN A 38 -8.43 8.31 -6.55
N ASP A 39 -9.15 9.25 -7.16
CA ASP A 39 -10.31 9.89 -6.56
C ASP A 39 -11.56 8.98 -6.65
N ARG A 40 -12.71 9.49 -6.16
CA ARG A 40 -14.01 8.80 -6.23
C ARG A 40 -14.52 8.59 -7.66
N ASN A 41 -14.01 9.35 -8.62
CA ASN A 41 -14.38 9.27 -10.03
C ASN A 41 -13.47 8.31 -10.81
N GLY A 42 -12.40 7.81 -10.18
CA GLY A 42 -11.38 6.96 -10.82
C GLY A 42 -10.27 7.76 -11.51
N ASN A 43 -10.23 9.07 -11.33
CA ASN A 43 -9.14 9.91 -11.85
C ASN A 43 -7.90 9.71 -11.00
N ALA A 44 -6.73 9.67 -11.65
CA ALA A 44 -5.46 9.63 -10.95
C ALA A 44 -5.23 10.94 -10.18
N LEU A 45 -4.96 10.81 -8.88
CA LEU A 45 -4.47 11.90 -8.02
C LEU A 45 -2.96 11.81 -7.79
N TYR A 46 -2.38 10.62 -7.94
CA TYR A 46 -0.96 10.38 -7.78
C TYR A 46 -0.54 9.11 -8.53
N GLY A 47 0.71 9.10 -9.01
CA GLY A 47 1.38 7.91 -9.53
C GLY A 47 0.80 7.37 -10.83
N ASP A 48 1.17 6.15 -11.17
CA ASP A 48 0.81 5.49 -12.43
C ASP A 48 0.05 4.19 -12.16
N LYS A 49 -1.15 4.07 -12.74
CA LYS A 49 -1.97 2.87 -12.63
C LYS A 49 -1.28 1.67 -13.29
N GLN A 50 -0.50 1.88 -14.36
CA GLN A 50 0.20 0.78 -15.01
C GLN A 50 1.26 0.17 -14.08
N LYS A 51 1.97 0.98 -13.30
CA LYS A 51 2.88 0.50 -12.25
C LYS A 51 2.16 -0.35 -11.20
N LEU A 52 0.93 0.01 -10.83
CA LEU A 52 0.13 -0.84 -9.95
C LEU A 52 -0.26 -2.17 -10.63
N ILE A 53 -0.70 -2.14 -11.89
CA ILE A 53 -1.04 -3.35 -12.65
C ILE A 53 0.17 -4.29 -12.75
N ASP A 54 1.33 -3.74 -13.08
CA ASP A 54 2.58 -4.46 -13.18
C ASP A 54 3.00 -5.03 -11.81
N ALA A 55 2.86 -4.26 -10.72
CA ALA A 55 3.13 -4.76 -9.37
C ALA A 55 2.25 -5.95 -8.99
N VAL A 56 0.95 -5.90 -9.33
CA VAL A 56 0.02 -7.02 -9.10
C VAL A 56 0.43 -8.24 -9.91
N ARG A 57 0.79 -8.07 -11.18
CA ARG A 57 1.23 -9.17 -12.05
C ARG A 57 2.55 -9.80 -11.61
N ASN A 58 3.47 -8.99 -11.09
CA ASN A 58 4.72 -9.45 -10.48
C ASN A 58 4.51 -10.12 -9.11
N GLY A 59 3.28 -10.20 -8.59
CA GLY A 59 2.98 -10.82 -7.31
C GLY A 59 3.47 -10.03 -6.10
N LEU A 60 3.70 -8.73 -6.25
CA LEU A 60 4.17 -7.89 -5.15
C LEU A 60 3.07 -7.68 -4.09
N PRO A 61 3.41 -7.61 -2.79
CA PRO A 61 2.42 -7.33 -1.75
C PRO A 61 1.77 -5.95 -1.93
N ILE A 62 0.44 -5.90 -1.84
CA ILE A 62 -0.35 -4.67 -1.99
C ILE A 62 -1.09 -4.31 -0.71
N ARG A 63 -1.04 -3.03 -0.32
CA ARG A 63 -1.93 -2.43 0.67
C ARG A 63 -2.84 -1.40 0.02
N VAL A 64 -4.07 -1.32 0.51
CA VAL A 64 -5.04 -0.32 0.11
C VAL A 64 -5.41 0.58 1.28
N GLY A 65 -5.36 1.88 1.02
CA GLY A 65 -5.80 2.94 1.91
C GLY A 65 -7.12 3.52 1.45
N PHE A 66 -8.10 3.65 2.34
CA PHE A 66 -9.39 4.29 2.07
C PHE A 66 -9.93 4.93 3.32
N GLY A 67 -10.89 5.83 3.18
CA GLY A 67 -11.41 6.57 4.32
C GLY A 67 -12.56 7.49 3.94
N GLY A 68 -12.95 8.32 4.88
CA GLY A 68 -14.02 9.28 4.69
C GLY A 68 -14.00 10.37 5.74
N ARG A 69 -14.66 11.49 5.40
CA ARG A 69 -14.92 12.60 6.31
C ARG A 69 -16.40 12.59 6.69
N GLY A 70 -16.71 13.10 7.88
CA GLY A 70 -18.07 13.29 8.34
C GLY A 70 -18.84 14.19 7.40
N ARG A 71 -20.09 13.83 7.08
CA ARG A 71 -20.96 14.65 6.20
C ARG A 71 -21.36 15.98 6.84
N LYS A 72 -21.56 15.99 8.17
CA LYS A 72 -21.96 17.16 8.95
C LYS A 72 -20.76 18.00 9.41
N ASP A 73 -19.62 17.35 9.61
CA ASP A 73 -18.40 17.96 10.10
C ASP A 73 -17.22 17.28 9.40
N SER A 74 -16.57 18.02 8.50
CA SER A 74 -15.50 17.50 7.65
C SER A 74 -14.14 17.48 8.34
N THR A 75 -14.04 18.00 9.58
CA THR A 75 -12.86 17.86 10.42
C THR A 75 -12.77 16.45 11.01
N ARG A 76 -13.92 15.80 11.20
CA ARG A 76 -14.00 14.40 11.63
C ARG A 76 -13.72 13.48 10.45
N SER A 77 -12.78 12.56 10.62
CA SER A 77 -12.39 11.65 9.56
C SER A 77 -12.02 10.27 10.11
N VAL A 78 -12.08 9.28 9.22
CA VAL A 78 -11.54 7.94 9.44
C VAL A 78 -10.68 7.58 8.25
N GLU A 79 -9.56 6.93 8.52
CA GLU A 79 -8.70 6.34 7.51
C GLU A 79 -8.42 4.89 7.88
N HIS A 80 -8.41 4.03 6.87
CA HIS A 80 -8.17 2.60 6.99
C HIS A 80 -7.03 2.25 6.04
N LEU A 81 -6.09 1.44 6.52
CA LEU A 81 -5.02 0.85 5.73
C LEU A 81 -5.00 -0.64 6.02
N THR A 82 -5.02 -1.46 4.97
CA THR A 82 -5.01 -2.91 5.10
C THR A 82 -4.35 -3.54 3.88
N GLU A 83 -3.83 -4.75 4.04
CA GLU A 83 -3.41 -5.57 2.92
C GLU A 83 -4.61 -5.96 2.06
N ALA A 84 -4.41 -5.99 0.75
CA ALA A 84 -5.35 -6.57 -0.20
C ALA A 84 -5.08 -8.08 -0.29
N LYS A 85 -6.03 -8.91 0.15
CA LYS A 85 -5.85 -10.37 0.15
C LYS A 85 -6.31 -11.04 -1.14
N PHE A 86 -7.13 -10.35 -1.92
CA PHE A 86 -7.59 -10.83 -3.21
C PHE A 86 -7.60 -9.66 -4.20
N LEU A 87 -6.86 -9.82 -5.30
CA LEU A 87 -6.63 -8.82 -6.33
C LEU A 87 -7.18 -9.32 -7.65
N THR A 88 -7.88 -8.45 -8.37
CA THR A 88 -8.42 -8.74 -9.70
C THR A 88 -7.98 -7.65 -10.65
N ILE A 89 -7.35 -8.04 -11.76
CA ILE A 89 -7.11 -7.14 -12.90
C ILE A 89 -8.22 -7.39 -13.92
N THR A 90 -8.99 -6.36 -14.24
CA THR A 90 -10.07 -6.43 -15.21
C THR A 90 -9.68 -5.70 -16.49
N ASN A 91 -9.81 -6.38 -17.63
CA ASN A 91 -9.55 -5.83 -18.98
C ASN A 91 -8.17 -5.16 -19.12
N ASN A 92 -7.14 -5.68 -18.44
CA ASN A 92 -5.79 -5.12 -18.42
C ASN A 92 -5.73 -3.64 -18.01
N ARG A 93 -6.74 -3.13 -17.30
CA ARG A 93 -6.96 -1.70 -17.10
C ARG A 93 -7.24 -1.31 -15.66
N GLU A 94 -8.08 -2.07 -14.97
CA GLU A 94 -8.50 -1.71 -13.61
C GLU A 94 -8.09 -2.78 -12.62
N VAL A 95 -7.62 -2.34 -11.46
CA VAL A 95 -7.30 -3.22 -10.33
C VAL A 95 -8.40 -3.08 -9.29
N PHE A 96 -8.92 -4.22 -8.83
CA PHE A 96 -9.83 -4.32 -7.70
C PHE A 96 -9.15 -5.09 -6.57
N ALA A 97 -9.24 -4.56 -5.37
CA ALA A 97 -8.73 -5.19 -4.16
C ALA A 97 -9.89 -5.47 -3.21
N GLN A 98 -10.08 -6.74 -2.86
CA GLN A 98 -10.91 -7.12 -1.73
C GLN A 98 -10.04 -7.19 -0.47
N VAL A 99 -10.45 -6.46 0.56
CA VAL A 99 -9.79 -6.50 1.87
C VAL A 99 -10.21 -7.76 2.63
N PRO A 100 -9.46 -8.22 3.64
CA PRO A 100 -9.94 -9.28 4.52
C PRO A 100 -11.25 -8.87 5.20
N GLN A 101 -12.00 -9.88 5.65
CA GLN A 101 -13.16 -9.62 6.49
C GLN A 101 -12.71 -9.04 7.85
N ILE A 102 -13.29 -7.91 8.24
CA ILE A 102 -12.92 -7.15 9.44
C ILE A 102 -14.10 -7.17 10.42
N LEU A 103 -13.81 -7.37 11.72
CA LEU A 103 -14.81 -7.25 12.77
C LEU A 103 -15.32 -5.80 12.82
N GLY A 104 -16.63 -5.65 12.98
CA GLY A 104 -17.29 -4.34 12.93
C GLY A 104 -16.67 -3.34 13.90
N GLN A 105 -16.52 -2.11 13.43
CA GLN A 105 -15.98 -0.99 14.22
C GLN A 105 -16.99 0.15 14.25
N LEU A 106 -17.22 0.71 15.43
CA LEU A 106 -18.07 1.86 15.69
C LEU A 106 -17.20 3.02 16.19
N PRO A 107 -16.82 3.97 15.32
CA PRO A 107 -16.05 5.14 15.71
C PRO A 107 -16.97 6.20 16.36
N PHE A 108 -16.52 6.74 17.48
CA PHE A 108 -17.06 7.94 18.13
C PHE A 108 -16.05 9.06 17.88
N LEU A 109 -16.41 10.02 17.03
CA LEU A 109 -15.48 11.02 16.50
C LEU A 109 -15.66 12.43 17.10
N ALA A 110 -16.30 12.55 18.27
CA ALA A 110 -16.43 13.84 18.95
C ALA A 110 -15.17 14.13 19.78
N ASP A 111 -14.78 15.40 19.87
CA ASP A 111 -13.49 15.84 20.42
C ASP A 111 -13.27 15.42 21.89
N ASP A 112 -14.34 15.25 22.67
CA ASP A 112 -14.30 14.85 24.08
C ASP A 112 -14.41 13.33 24.31
N SER A 113 -14.65 12.55 23.26
CA SER A 113 -15.00 11.13 23.35
C SER A 113 -14.43 10.30 22.19
N LEU A 114 -13.30 10.73 21.62
CA LEU A 114 -12.61 10.04 20.52
C LEU A 114 -12.24 8.60 20.93
N LYS A 115 -12.98 7.64 20.38
CA LYS A 115 -12.75 6.21 20.61
C LYS A 115 -13.32 5.37 19.48
N ILE A 116 -12.92 4.11 19.42
CA ILE A 116 -13.50 3.10 18.54
C ILE A 116 -13.89 1.90 19.38
N GLN A 117 -15.10 1.38 19.16
CA GLN A 117 -15.59 0.17 19.83
C GLN A 117 -15.88 -0.91 18.80
N PHE A 118 -15.88 -2.17 19.25
CA PHE A 118 -16.34 -3.26 18.41
C PHE A 118 -17.86 -3.22 18.25
N ARG A 119 -18.34 -3.56 17.04
CA ARG A 119 -19.69 -4.07 16.81
C ARG A 119 -19.60 -5.60 16.76
N PRO A 120 -19.77 -6.29 17.90
CA PRO A 120 -19.34 -7.69 18.05
C PRO A 120 -20.11 -8.66 17.16
N GLU A 121 -21.32 -8.29 16.72
CA GLU A 121 -22.18 -9.10 15.85
C GLU A 121 -21.83 -8.95 14.37
N ASN A 122 -21.14 -7.89 13.98
CA ASN A 122 -20.94 -7.56 12.57
C ASN A 122 -19.55 -7.92 12.07
N LYS A 123 -19.49 -8.39 10.83
CA LYS A 123 -18.27 -8.40 10.03
C LYS A 123 -18.53 -7.69 8.72
N TRP A 124 -17.52 -7.01 8.20
CA TRP A 124 -17.61 -6.34 6.92
C TRP A 124 -16.40 -6.65 6.05
N VAL A 125 -16.64 -6.59 4.74
CA VAL A 125 -15.61 -6.69 3.70
C VAL A 125 -15.84 -5.56 2.71
N LYS A 126 -14.76 -5.08 2.09
CA LYS A 126 -14.79 -4.01 1.10
C LYS A 126 -14.01 -4.41 -0.14
N ILE A 127 -14.53 -4.02 -1.30
CA ILE A 127 -13.79 -4.01 -2.55
C ILE A 127 -13.50 -2.55 -2.91
N CYS A 128 -12.25 -2.24 -3.23
CA CYS A 128 -11.80 -0.94 -3.73
C CYS A 128 -11.34 -1.08 -5.18
N GLY A 129 -11.78 -0.20 -6.07
CA GLY A 129 -11.38 -0.19 -7.49
C GLY A 129 -10.61 1.07 -7.87
N THR A 130 -9.63 0.90 -8.77
CA THR A 130 -8.88 2.02 -9.38
C THR A 130 -9.74 2.96 -10.23
N ASN A 131 -10.94 2.51 -10.63
CA ASN A 131 -11.95 3.29 -11.33
C ASN A 131 -12.88 4.09 -10.38
N GLY A 132 -12.59 4.07 -9.07
CA GLY A 132 -13.36 4.77 -8.05
C GLY A 132 -14.63 4.06 -7.60
N TYR A 133 -15.01 2.93 -8.21
CA TYR A 133 -16.07 2.08 -7.68
C TYR A 133 -15.58 1.37 -6.42
N SER A 134 -16.50 1.21 -5.46
CA SER A 134 -16.24 0.41 -4.27
C SER A 134 -17.54 -0.22 -3.79
N THR A 135 -17.50 -1.47 -3.36
CA THR A 135 -18.64 -2.11 -2.68
C THR A 135 -18.24 -2.48 -1.26
N GLY A 136 -19.20 -2.47 -0.35
CA GLY A 136 -19.02 -2.87 1.04
C GLY A 136 -20.16 -3.79 1.44
N LEU A 137 -19.82 -5.02 1.83
CA LEU A 137 -20.77 -6.01 2.31
C LEU A 137 -20.63 -6.09 3.83
N MET A 138 -21.76 -6.10 4.54
CA MET A 138 -21.79 -6.30 5.99
C MET A 138 -22.78 -7.40 6.34
N VAL A 139 -22.30 -8.33 7.15
CA VAL A 139 -23.09 -9.44 7.69
C VAL A 139 -23.18 -9.32 9.19
N ASP A 140 -24.29 -9.77 9.74
CA ASP A 140 -24.36 -10.25 11.11
C ASP A 140 -23.98 -11.73 11.08
N PHE A 141 -22.79 -12.04 11.58
CA PHE A 141 -22.25 -13.41 11.50
C PHE A 141 -22.73 -14.29 12.66
N ILE A 142 -23.42 -13.71 13.66
CA ILE A 142 -24.05 -14.46 14.75
C ILE A 142 -25.41 -14.97 14.29
N ASN A 143 -26.20 -14.10 13.64
CA ASN A 143 -27.53 -14.41 13.14
C ASN A 143 -27.54 -14.93 11.69
N ASP A 144 -26.36 -15.08 11.06
CA ASP A 144 -26.19 -15.49 9.66
C ASP A 144 -27.07 -14.70 8.68
N SER A 145 -27.03 -13.37 8.79
CA SER A 145 -27.91 -12.49 8.02
C SER A 145 -27.17 -11.29 7.41
N LEU A 146 -27.75 -10.71 6.36
CA LEU A 146 -27.22 -9.51 5.72
C LEU A 146 -27.65 -8.26 6.50
N VAL A 147 -26.67 -7.45 6.89
CA VAL A 147 -26.91 -6.11 7.45
C VAL A 147 -26.89 -5.06 6.35
N SER A 148 -25.98 -5.21 5.38
CA SER A 148 -25.91 -4.35 4.19
C SER A 148 -25.52 -5.19 2.97
N PRO A 149 -26.36 -5.25 1.92
CA PRO A 149 -26.24 -6.25 0.85
C PRO A 149 -25.15 -5.95 -0.20
N GLY A 150 -24.23 -5.01 0.03
CA GLY A 150 -23.18 -4.68 -0.94
C GLY A 150 -23.71 -3.87 -2.12
N VAL A 151 -23.93 -2.58 -1.91
CA VAL A 151 -24.33 -1.65 -2.99
C VAL A 151 -23.11 -0.92 -3.52
N ASP A 152 -23.10 -0.68 -4.84
CA ASP A 152 -22.08 0.13 -5.48
C ASP A 152 -22.02 1.54 -4.87
N GLY A 153 -20.84 1.86 -4.35
CA GLY A 153 -20.46 3.17 -3.89
C GLY A 153 -19.30 3.74 -4.71
N ARG A 154 -18.91 4.97 -4.37
CA ARG A 154 -17.77 5.65 -4.98
C ARG A 154 -16.82 6.13 -3.89
N ALA A 155 -15.53 5.78 -4.00
CA ALA A 155 -14.51 6.16 -3.02
C ALA A 155 -13.14 6.30 -3.68
N GLY A 156 -12.35 7.24 -3.18
CA GLY A 156 -10.93 7.31 -3.52
C GLY A 156 -10.15 6.20 -2.79
N THR A 157 -9.08 5.72 -3.43
CA THR A 157 -8.23 4.65 -2.88
C THR A 157 -6.77 5.01 -3.11
N SER A 158 -5.94 4.76 -2.08
CA SER A 158 -4.48 4.83 -2.16
C SER A 158 -3.93 3.41 -2.23
N TRP A 159 -2.94 3.18 -3.10
CA TRP A 159 -2.40 1.85 -3.40
C TRP A 159 -0.91 1.84 -3.12
N PHE A 160 -0.51 0.98 -2.19
CA PHE A 160 0.87 0.84 -1.76
C PHE A 160 1.40 -0.52 -2.17
N VAL A 161 2.65 -0.55 -2.62
CA VAL A 161 3.38 -1.76 -2.99
C VAL A 161 4.55 -1.93 -2.04
N GLN A 162 4.78 -3.13 -1.55
CA GLN A 162 5.98 -3.43 -0.79
C GLN A 162 7.14 -3.70 -1.76
N ILE A 163 8.10 -2.77 -1.85
CA ILE A 163 9.24 -2.85 -2.76
C ILE A 163 10.37 -1.92 -2.29
N GLU A 164 11.60 -2.21 -2.69
CA GLU A 164 12.77 -1.35 -2.40
C GLU A 164 12.64 0.04 -3.04
N ASN A 165 12.21 0.10 -4.30
CA ASN A 165 12.06 1.33 -5.08
C ASN A 165 11.02 1.11 -6.19
N ILE A 166 10.20 2.12 -6.51
CA ILE A 166 9.20 2.10 -7.58
C ILE A 166 9.79 1.77 -8.97
N ASP A 167 11.06 2.08 -9.21
CA ASP A 167 11.77 1.76 -10.46
C ASP A 167 12.01 0.26 -10.64
N LYS A 168 11.96 -0.52 -9.55
CA LYS A 168 12.07 -1.98 -9.58
C LYS A 168 10.78 -2.67 -10.04
N ILE A 169 9.67 -1.93 -10.18
CA ILE A 169 8.45 -2.47 -10.80
C ILE A 169 8.69 -2.54 -12.30
N THR A 170 8.94 -3.74 -12.80
CA THR A 170 9.10 -4.05 -14.22
C THR A 170 7.75 -4.29 -14.88
N THR A 171 7.64 -3.95 -16.16
CA THR A 171 6.50 -4.36 -16.98
C THR A 171 6.28 -5.87 -16.89
N ALA A 172 5.03 -6.28 -16.75
CA ALA A 172 4.68 -7.68 -16.60
C ALA A 172 3.53 -8.08 -17.54
N ASP A 173 3.61 -9.30 -18.06
CA ASP A 173 2.62 -9.89 -18.93
C ASP A 173 1.34 -10.29 -18.16
N PRO A 174 0.20 -10.48 -18.85
CA PRO A 174 -1.01 -11.02 -18.24
C PRO A 174 -0.77 -12.37 -17.53
N LEU A 175 -1.59 -12.67 -16.52
CA LEU A 175 -1.40 -13.85 -15.66
C LEU A 175 -1.84 -15.19 -16.27
N TRP A 176 -2.39 -15.19 -17.48
CA TRP A 176 -3.16 -16.32 -18.04
C TRP A 176 -2.70 -16.79 -19.43
N ASP A 177 -1.60 -16.25 -19.95
CA ASP A 177 -1.03 -16.63 -21.24
C ASP A 177 0.39 -17.23 -21.07
#